data_AF-A0A9X0PRP7-F1
#
_entry.id   AF-A0A9X0PRP7-F1
#
_cell.length_a   1.000
_cell.length_b   1.000
_cell.length_c   1.000
_cell.angle_alpha   90.00
_cell.angle_beta   90.00
_cell.angle_gamma   90.00
#
_symmetry.space_group_name_H-M   'P 1'
#
loop_
_entity.id
_entity.type
_entity.pdbx_description
1 polymer ?
#
loop_
_entity_poly.entity_id
_entity_poly.type
_entity_poly.pdbx_seq_one_letter_code
_entity_poly.pdbx_strand_id
1 'polypeptide(L)' 'MTLVDTNVLLDLVTDDPVWADWSIEQLELASVSGPLFINDVVYAELSVRYERIEERDAFVD' A
#
# COMPACT_ATOMS: atom_id res chain seq x y z
N MET A 1 -15.10 -4.26 -1.91
CA MET A 1 -14.46 -2.99 -2.33
C MET A 1 -13.91 -2.33 -1.09
N THR A 2 -12.59 -2.20 -1.02
CA THR A 2 -11.87 -1.76 0.17
C THR A 2 -10.91 -0.64 -0.23
N LEU A 3 -10.88 0.46 0.54
CA LEU A 3 -9.90 1.51 0.40
C LEU A 3 -8.73 1.21 1.33
N VAL A 4 -7.50 1.20 0.81
CA VAL A 4 -6.27 0.92 1.55
C VAL A 4 -5.65 2.23 1.99
N ASP A 5 -5.25 2.29 3.25
CA ASP A 5 -4.60 3.45 3.86
C ASP A 5 -3.08 3.42 3.65
N THR A 6 -2.42 4.57 3.69
CA THR A 6 -0.98 4.72 3.47
C THR A 6 -0.18 3.86 4.45
N ASN A 7 -0.60 3.77 5.71
CA ASN A 7 0.11 3.04 6.75
C ASN A 7 0.30 1.55 6.40
N VAL A 8 -0.76 0.91 5.88
CA VAL A 8 -0.73 -0.50 5.43
C VAL A 8 0.26 -0.70 4.29
N LEU A 9 0.35 0.28 3.38
CA LEU A 9 1.30 0.24 2.26
C LEU A 9 2.73 0.52 2.72
N LEU A 10 2.91 1.41 3.71
CA LEU A 10 4.22 1.74 4.26
C LEU A 10 4.85 0.53 4.93
N ASP A 11 4.08 -0.28 5.66
CA ASP A 11 4.58 -1.50 6.31
C ASP A 11 5.26 -2.42 5.30
N LEU A 12 4.69 -2.54 4.09
CA LEU A 12 5.26 -3.32 2.98
C LEU A 12 6.52 -2.67 2.40
N VAL A 13 6.45 -1.37 2.11
CA VAL A 13 7.58 -0.62 1.48
C VAL A 13 8.80 -0.61 2.39
N THR A 14 8.61 -0.53 3.70
CA THR A 14 9.70 -0.45 4.68
C THR A 14 10.12 -1.80 5.26
N ASP A 15 9.46 -2.89 4.86
CA ASP A 15 9.63 -4.22 5.46
C ASP A 15 9.53 -4.14 7.00
N ASP A 16 8.43 -3.55 7.48
CA ASP A 16 8.24 -3.31 8.91
C ASP A 16 8.18 -4.65 9.65
N PRO A 17 9.10 -4.91 10.61
CA PRO A 17 9.25 -6.22 11.23
C PRO A 17 8.09 -6.60 12.18
N VAL A 18 7.19 -5.65 12.47
CA VAL A 18 6.02 -5.86 13.34
C VAL A 18 4.74 -5.95 12.51
N TRP A 19 4.63 -5.13 11.46
CA TRP A 19 3.35 -4.91 10.77
C TRP A 19 3.29 -5.47 9.35
N ALA A 20 4.41 -5.76 8.70
CA ALA A 20 4.41 -6.22 7.32
C ALA A 20 3.56 -7.50 7.12
N ASP A 21 3.78 -8.53 7.94
CA ASP A 21 3.03 -9.79 7.86
C ASP A 21 1.52 -9.58 8.07
N TRP A 22 1.14 -8.72 9.01
CA TRP A 22 -0.26 -8.41 9.28
C TRP A 22 -0.90 -7.66 8.11
N SER A 23 -0.20 -6.65 7.57
CA SER A 23 -0.68 -5.85 6.45
C SER A 23 -0.85 -6.69 5.18
N ILE A 24 0.06 -7.65 4.93
CA ILE A 24 -0.09 -8.64 3.85
C ILE A 24 -1.37 -9.45 4.05
N GLU A 25 -1.57 -10.05 5.22
CA GLU A 25 -2.75 -10.89 5.51
C GLU A 25 -4.06 -10.11 5.31
N GLN A 26 -4.13 -8.86 5.76
CA GLN A 26 -5.32 -8.03 5.57
C GLN A 26 -5.59 -7.71 4.10
N LEU A 27 -4.55 -7.41 3.31
CA LEU A 27 -4.69 -7.15 1.88
C LEU A 27 -5.15 -8.40 1.14
N GLU A 28 -4.61 -9.57 1.47
CA GLU A 28 -5.05 -10.85 0.91
C GLU A 28 -6.53 -11.11 1.21
N LEU A 29 -6.95 -11.02 2.48
CA LEU A 29 -8.35 -11.22 2.89
C LEU A 29 -9.30 -10.21 2.23
N ALA A 30 -8.88 -8.95 2.13
CA ALA A 30 -9.67 -7.91 1.49
C ALA A 30 -9.78 -8.13 -0.04
N SER A 31 -8.71 -8.61 -0.69
CA SER A 31 -8.70 -8.91 -2.14
C SER A 31 -9.68 -10.02 -2.52
N VAL A 32 -9.84 -11.03 -1.64
CA VAL A 32 -10.86 -12.09 -1.79
C VAL A 32 -12.28 -11.52 -1.73
N SER A 33 -12.46 -10.47 -0.93
CA SER A 33 -13.76 -9.81 -0.74
C SER A 33 -14.10 -8.79 -1.84
N GLY A 34 -13.15 -8.47 -2.71
CA GLY A 34 -13.34 -7.59 -3.87
C GLY A 34 -12.15 -6.64 -4.12
N PRO A 35 -12.29 -5.69 -5.05
CA PRO A 35 -11.19 -4.84 -5.47
C PRO A 35 -10.70 -3.94 -4.32
N LEU A 36 -9.37 -3.74 -4.31
CA LEU A 36 -8.65 -2.81 -3.45
C LEU A 36 -8.42 -1.51 -4.21
N PHE A 37 -8.51 -0.39 -3.51
CA PHE A 37 -8.29 0.94 -4.08
C PHE A 37 -7.40 1.76 -3.17
N ILE A 38 -6.70 2.71 -3.77
CA ILE A 38 -6.11 3.86 -3.09
C ILE A 38 -6.73 5.13 -3.68
N ASN A 39 -6.69 6.23 -2.94
CA ASN A 39 -7.11 7.54 -3.44
C ASN A 39 -5.89 8.44 -3.69
N ASP A 40 -6.12 9.61 -4.28
CA ASP A 40 -5.06 10.57 -4.60
C ASP A 40 -4.29 11.07 -3.38
N VAL A 41 -4.93 11.07 -2.18
CA VAL A 41 -4.27 11.48 -0.93
C VAL A 41 -3.27 10.41 -0.48
N VAL A 42 -3.69 9.15 -0.44
CA VAL A 42 -2.85 7.99 -0.12
C VAL A 42 -1.68 7.89 -1.09
N TYR A 43 -1.97 8.09 -2.38
CA TYR A 43 -0.97 8.13 -3.43
C TYR A 43 0.07 9.25 -3.22
N ALA A 44 -0.38 10.46 -2.87
CA ALA A 44 0.50 11.59 -2.64
C ALA A 44 1.41 11.38 -1.41
N GLU A 45 0.88 10.81 -0.34
CA GLU A 45 1.67 10.49 0.87
C GLU A 45 2.75 9.44 0.59
N LEU A 46 2.42 8.39 -0.17
CA LEU A 46 3.38 7.38 -0.57
C LEU A 46 4.47 7.97 -1.47
N SER A 47 4.11 8.91 -2.34
CA SER A 47 5.03 9.54 -3.31
C SER A 47 6.16 10.35 -2.66
N VAL A 48 5.99 10.85 -1.43
CA VAL A 48 7.06 11.57 -0.72
C VAL A 48 8.28 10.67 -0.43
N ARG A 49 8.11 9.35 -0.42
CA ARG A 49 9.19 8.39 -0.16
C ARG A 49 9.99 7.96 -1.37
N TYR A 50 9.55 8.29 -2.58
CA TYR A 50 10.24 7.93 -3.81
C TYR A 50 10.84 9.18 -4.45
N GLU A 51 12.11 9.11 -4.86
CA GLU A 51 12.75 10.23 -5.58
C GLU A 51 12.19 10.39 -6.99
N ARG A 52 11.56 9.33 -7.51
CA ARG A 52 11.07 9.21 -8.88
C ARG A 52 9.67 8.63 -8.92
N ILE A 53 8.82 9.19 -9.77
CA ILE A 53 7.44 8.75 -10.00
C ILE A 53 7.42 7.29 -10.48
N GLU A 54 8.39 6.91 -11.30
CA GLU A 54 8.48 5.58 -11.92
C GLU A 54 8.75 4.47 -10.89
N GLU A 55 9.50 4.76 -9.82
CA GLU A 55 9.76 3.82 -8.73
C GLU A 55 8.50 3.59 -7.86
N ARG A 56 7.62 4.60 -7.81
CA ARG A 56 6.36 4.53 -7.09
C ARG A 56 5.26 3.87 -7.92
N ASP A 57 5.20 4.10 -9.23
CA ASP A 57 4.28 3.41 -10.15
C ASP A 57 4.48 1.89 -10.09
N ALA A 58 5.74 1.44 -10.14
CA ALA A 58 6.08 0.02 -10.09
C ALA A 58 5.67 -0.71 -8.79
N PHE A 59 5.39 0.02 -7.71
CA PHE A 59 4.90 -0.56 -6.45
C PHE A 59 3.36 -0.69 -6.41
N VAL A 60 2.65 0.17 -7.14
CA VAL A 60 1.18 0.26 -7.11
C VAL A 60 0.52 -0.53 -8.24
N ASP A 61 1.21 -0.73 -9.37
CA ASP A 61 0.78 -1.55 -10.50
C ASP A 61 0.86 -3.07 -10.21
#